data_AF-A0A8C8VFG7-F1
#
_entry.id   AF-A0A8C8VFG7-F1
#
_cell.length_a   1.000
_cell.length_b   1.000
_cell.length_c   1.000
_cell.angle_alpha   90.00
_cell.angle_beta   90.00
_cell.angle_gamma   90.00
#
_symmetry.space_group_name_H-M   'P 1'
#
loop_
_entity.id
_entity.type
_entity.pdbx_description
1 polymer ?
#
loop_
_entity_poly.entity_id
_entity_poly.type
_entity_poly.pdbx_seq_one_letter_code
_entity_poly.pdbx_strand_id
1 'polypeptide(L)'
;TITSASVYDGNRTAITFIQPGWQIALWAITYSFIVIASVIGNVTVIWIILAHKRMRTVTNYFIVNLALSDLFIAAFNTLFNFVYASHNVWYFGKEFCRFQNFFPITAMFVSIYSMTAIAADRYMAIRYPFKPKLSAASTKIILGIIWLLAFGLAFPQCFYAELLTDNGMTKCIVAWPDDIGQKYHITVIVLIYLLPLTVMFVTYSIIGITLWRSTVPGDHTNGVYHHHQVTAKKKFVRCMVVVVVTFAICWLPYHLYFLLGSFKEDIYQQKYIQQVYLAVFLLAMSSTMYSPIIYCCLNHR
;
A
#
# COMPACT_ATOMS: atom_id res chain seq x y z
N THR A 1 60.89 2.71 29.47
CA THR A 1 60.92 4.01 28.78
C THR A 1 60.44 3.82 27.36
N ILE A 2 59.21 4.29 27.09
CA ILE A 2 58.66 4.75 25.79
C ILE A 2 58.46 3.64 24.73
N THR A 3 57.30 2.96 24.61
CA THR A 3 56.00 3.36 23.98
C THR A 3 56.05 4.12 22.65
N SER A 4 55.25 3.60 21.70
CA SER A 4 54.65 4.20 20.50
C SER A 4 55.41 4.17 19.16
N ALA A 5 54.87 3.35 18.24
CA ALA A 5 54.57 3.75 16.85
C ALA A 5 53.34 2.94 16.37
N SER A 6 52.24 3.65 16.17
CA SER A 6 50.89 3.26 15.74
C SER A 6 50.75 3.13 14.22
N VAL A 7 49.64 2.51 13.72
CA VAL A 7 48.81 2.81 12.51
C VAL A 7 48.21 1.48 11.95
N TYR A 8 46.91 1.21 11.70
CA TYR A 8 45.64 1.94 11.66
C TYR A 8 44.43 0.97 11.82
N ASP A 9 43.45 1.40 12.62
CA ASP A 9 42.00 1.10 12.64
C ASP A 9 41.43 -0.33 12.72
N GLY A 10 41.31 -0.79 13.98
CA GLY A 10 40.10 -1.45 14.44
C GLY A 10 39.01 -0.43 14.71
N ASN A 11 37.98 -0.34 13.87
CA ASN A 11 36.73 0.37 14.20
C ASN A 11 35.53 0.00 13.31
N ARG A 12 35.23 -1.29 13.16
CA ARG A 12 33.84 -1.71 12.92
C ARG A 12 33.33 -2.35 14.19
N THR A 13 33.02 -1.51 15.18
CA THR A 13 31.99 -1.90 16.14
C THR A 13 30.75 -2.19 15.31
N ALA A 14 30.42 -3.47 15.13
CA ALA A 14 29.09 -3.83 14.69
C ALA A 14 28.15 -3.17 15.69
N ILE A 15 27.49 -2.07 15.28
CA ILE A 15 26.54 -1.38 16.13
C ILE A 15 25.38 -2.35 16.28
N THR A 16 25.46 -3.23 17.28
CA THR A 16 24.32 -4.00 17.73
C THR A 16 23.33 -2.97 18.25
N PHE A 17 22.33 -2.70 17.42
CA PHE A 17 21.25 -1.80 17.74
C PHE A 17 20.43 -2.40 18.88
N ILE A 18 20.79 -2.06 20.12
CA ILE A 18 20.04 -2.45 21.30
C ILE A 18 19.01 -1.34 21.54
N GLN A 19 17.81 -1.53 21.01
CA GLN A 19 16.70 -0.63 21.25
C GLN A 19 16.21 -0.77 22.71
N PRO A 20 15.93 0.33 23.42
CA PRO A 20 15.35 0.26 24.76
C PRO A 20 14.05 -0.56 24.74
N GLY A 21 13.88 -1.49 25.68
CA GLY A 21 12.73 -2.39 25.71
C GLY A 21 11.37 -1.67 25.72
N TRP A 22 11.29 -0.49 26.36
CA TRP A 22 10.08 0.32 26.37
C TRP A 22 9.71 0.88 24.98
N GLN A 23 10.70 1.20 24.13
CA GLN A 23 10.43 1.64 22.75
C GLN A 23 9.92 0.48 21.91
N ILE A 24 10.52 -0.71 22.05
CA ILE A 24 10.07 -1.92 21.34
C ILE A 24 8.63 -2.24 21.75
N ALA A 25 8.32 -2.16 23.05
CA ALA A 25 6.96 -2.39 23.55
C ALA A 25 5.95 -1.39 22.96
N LEU A 26 6.28 -0.10 22.89
CA LEU A 26 5.41 0.91 22.27
C LEU A 26 5.17 0.65 20.78
N TRP A 27 6.23 0.33 20.02
CA TRP A 27 6.07 -0.05 18.62
C TRP A 27 5.23 -1.31 18.48
N ALA A 28 5.49 -2.36 19.28
CA ALA A 28 4.73 -3.60 19.25
C ALA A 28 3.23 -3.37 19.50
N ILE A 29 2.88 -2.54 20.48
CA ILE A 29 1.48 -2.19 20.77
C ILE A 29 0.85 -1.49 19.56
N THR A 30 1.57 -0.54 18.95
CA THR A 30 1.04 0.26 17.83
C THR A 30 0.88 -0.60 16.57
N TYR A 31 1.88 -1.40 16.22
CA TYR A 31 1.79 -2.36 15.11
C TYR A 31 0.69 -3.39 15.33
N SER A 32 0.54 -3.91 16.56
CA SER A 32 -0.53 -4.86 16.90
C SER A 32 -1.91 -4.22 16.73
N PHE A 33 -2.08 -2.97 17.17
CA PHE A 33 -3.33 -2.24 16.97
C PHE A 33 -3.67 -2.09 15.48
N ILE A 34 -2.68 -1.73 14.64
CA ILE A 34 -2.88 -1.60 13.19
C ILE A 34 -3.31 -2.93 12.58
N VAL A 35 -2.61 -4.02 12.90
CA VAL A 35 -2.92 -5.35 12.36
C VAL A 35 -4.32 -5.78 12.78
N ILE A 36 -4.68 -5.66 14.06
CA ILE A 36 -6.00 -6.05 14.57
C ILE A 36 -7.11 -5.23 13.89
N ALA A 37 -6.97 -3.90 13.86
CA ALA A 37 -7.97 -3.03 13.24
C ALA A 37 -8.12 -3.28 11.73
N SER A 38 -6.99 -3.48 11.03
CA SER A 38 -6.98 -3.80 9.59
C SER A 38 -7.66 -5.15 9.33
N VAL A 39 -7.32 -6.19 10.09
CA VAL A 39 -7.89 -7.53 9.93
C VAL A 39 -9.40 -7.50 10.19
N ILE A 40 -9.84 -6.96 11.34
CA ILE A 40 -11.27 -6.90 11.69
C ILE A 40 -12.05 -6.09 10.65
N GLY A 41 -11.55 -4.92 10.28
CA GLY A 41 -12.20 -4.04 9.31
C GLY A 41 -12.35 -4.68 7.94
N ASN A 42 -11.26 -5.21 7.38
CA ASN A 42 -11.27 -5.79 6.04
C ASN A 42 -12.05 -7.12 5.98
N VAL A 43 -11.97 -7.97 7.01
CA VAL A 43 -12.81 -9.18 7.11
C VAL A 43 -14.29 -8.81 7.16
N THR A 44 -14.65 -7.78 7.93
CA THR A 44 -16.04 -7.30 8.02
C THR A 44 -16.55 -6.81 6.66
N VAL A 45 -15.75 -6.05 5.92
CA VAL A 45 -16.09 -5.59 4.57
C VAL A 45 -16.32 -6.77 3.62
N ILE A 46 -15.41 -7.74 3.61
CA ILE A 46 -15.54 -8.94 2.78
C ILE A 46 -16.83 -9.71 3.14
N TRP A 47 -17.07 -9.94 4.44
CA TRP A 47 -18.24 -10.66 4.91
C TRP A 47 -19.55 -9.96 4.51
N ILE A 48 -19.66 -8.65 4.75
CA ILE A 48 -20.87 -7.87 4.44
C ILE A 48 -21.23 -7.98 2.96
N ILE A 49 -20.25 -7.81 2.06
CA ILE A 49 -20.47 -7.82 0.61
C ILE A 49 -20.83 -9.24 0.12
N LEU A 50 -20.15 -10.26 0.64
CA LEU A 50 -20.41 -11.65 0.22
C LEU A 50 -21.74 -12.18 0.76
N ALA A 51 -22.12 -11.83 1.98
CA ALA A 51 -23.38 -12.25 2.60
C ALA A 51 -24.61 -11.67 1.86
N HIS A 52 -24.54 -10.42 1.41
CA HIS A 52 -25.67 -9.73 0.79
C HIS A 52 -25.62 -9.76 -0.75
N LYS A 53 -26.42 -10.63 -1.37
CA LYS A 53 -26.51 -10.73 -2.85
C LYS A 53 -26.78 -9.38 -3.54
N ARG A 54 -27.59 -8.51 -2.93
CA ARG A 54 -27.92 -7.16 -3.46
C ARG A 54 -26.69 -6.25 -3.59
N MET A 55 -25.61 -6.53 -2.84
CA MET A 55 -24.37 -5.76 -2.83
C MET A 55 -23.30 -6.33 -3.78
N ARG A 56 -23.59 -7.38 -4.57
CA ARG A 56 -22.63 -7.95 -5.51
C ARG A 56 -22.55 -7.15 -6.82
N THR A 57 -22.15 -5.89 -6.71
CA THR A 57 -21.95 -4.96 -7.84
C THR A 57 -20.49 -4.97 -8.29
N VAL A 58 -20.21 -4.44 -9.49
CA VAL A 58 -18.85 -4.33 -10.04
C VAL A 58 -17.89 -3.61 -9.09
N THR A 59 -18.30 -2.44 -8.59
CA THR A 59 -17.50 -1.67 -7.63
C THR A 59 -17.19 -2.50 -6.38
N ASN A 60 -18.16 -3.27 -5.89
CA ASN A 60 -18.01 -4.06 -4.69
C ASN A 60 -17.11 -5.29 -4.88
N TYR A 61 -16.98 -5.84 -6.10
CA TYR A 61 -15.95 -6.84 -6.40
C TYR A 61 -14.53 -6.26 -6.28
N PHE A 62 -14.31 -5.02 -6.75
CA PHE A 62 -13.02 -4.34 -6.54
C PHE A 62 -12.75 -4.02 -5.06
N ILE A 63 -13.79 -3.65 -4.29
CA ILE A 63 -13.65 -3.44 -2.84
C ILE A 63 -13.26 -4.73 -2.13
N VAL A 64 -13.88 -5.87 -2.46
CA VAL A 64 -13.52 -7.16 -1.87
C VAL A 64 -12.08 -7.53 -2.21
N ASN A 65 -11.65 -7.28 -3.46
CA ASN A 65 -10.28 -7.54 -3.87
C ASN A 65 -9.26 -6.65 -3.13
N LEU A 66 -9.58 -5.36 -2.95
CA LEU A 66 -8.82 -4.43 -2.13
C LEU A 66 -8.72 -4.91 -0.67
N ALA A 67 -9.85 -5.23 -0.04
CA ALA A 67 -9.90 -5.71 1.34
C ALA A 67 -9.14 -7.02 1.54
N LEU A 68 -9.17 -7.92 0.55
CA LEU A 68 -8.41 -9.17 0.59
C LEU A 68 -6.89 -8.93 0.56
N SER A 69 -6.45 -8.03 -0.32
CA SER A 69 -5.05 -7.62 -0.43
C SER A 69 -4.55 -6.99 0.88
N ASP A 70 -5.33 -6.06 1.44
CA ASP A 70 -5.01 -5.34 2.67
C ASP A 70 -5.06 -6.23 3.92
N LEU A 71 -5.93 -7.26 3.91
CA LEU A 71 -5.94 -8.28 4.95
C LEU A 71 -4.64 -9.07 4.97
N PHE A 72 -4.18 -9.53 3.81
CA PHE A 72 -2.98 -10.34 3.72
C PHE A 72 -1.71 -9.54 4.02
N ILE A 73 -1.61 -8.28 3.57
CA ILE A 73 -0.43 -7.46 3.89
C ILE A 73 -0.35 -7.19 5.41
N ALA A 74 -1.50 -6.92 6.06
CA ALA A 74 -1.53 -6.73 7.51
C ALA A 74 -1.19 -8.01 8.29
N ALA A 75 -1.73 -9.16 7.88
CA ALA A 75 -1.54 -10.43 8.58
C ALA A 75 -0.12 -11.00 8.39
N PHE A 76 0.39 -10.98 7.15
CA PHE A 76 1.62 -11.68 6.80
C PHE A 76 2.83 -10.76 6.63
N ASN A 77 2.65 -9.52 6.16
CA ASN A 77 3.80 -8.65 5.99
C ASN A 77 4.07 -7.85 7.26
N THR A 78 3.10 -7.10 7.76
CA THR A 78 3.28 -6.16 8.88
C THR A 78 3.81 -6.85 10.13
N LEU A 79 3.22 -7.99 10.51
CA LEU A 79 3.62 -8.73 11.70
C LEU A 79 5.07 -9.24 11.62
N PHE A 80 5.40 -9.93 10.52
CA PHE A 80 6.70 -10.58 10.37
C PHE A 80 7.82 -9.59 10.06
N ASN A 81 7.50 -8.51 9.32
CA ASN A 81 8.45 -7.44 9.05
C ASN A 81 8.76 -6.66 10.34
N PHE A 82 7.77 -6.44 11.21
CA PHE A 82 8.01 -5.84 12.52
C PHE A 82 8.94 -6.69 13.40
N VAL A 83 8.75 -8.01 13.44
CA VAL A 83 9.66 -8.92 14.17
C VAL A 83 11.08 -8.84 13.60
N TYR A 84 11.22 -8.90 12.27
CA TYR A 84 12.51 -8.76 11.61
C TYR A 84 13.16 -7.40 11.90
N ALA A 85 12.40 -6.31 11.81
CA ALA A 85 12.87 -4.96 12.07
C ALA A 85 13.18 -4.70 13.54
N SER A 86 12.63 -5.47 14.48
CA SER A 86 12.90 -5.31 15.91
C SER A 86 14.15 -6.08 16.36
N HIS A 87 14.30 -7.32 15.86
CA HIS A 87 15.40 -8.20 16.24
C HIS A 87 16.61 -8.10 15.30
N ASN A 88 16.44 -7.50 14.12
CA ASN A 88 17.43 -7.43 13.04
C ASN A 88 17.97 -8.81 12.60
N VAL A 89 17.21 -9.87 12.88
CA VAL A 89 17.50 -11.27 12.56
C VAL A 89 16.27 -11.91 11.94
N TRP A 90 16.48 -12.64 10.85
CA TRP A 90 15.45 -13.36 10.12
C TRP A 90 15.31 -14.80 10.61
N TYR A 91 14.16 -15.12 11.20
CA TYR A 91 13.89 -16.43 11.82
C TYR A 91 13.12 -17.41 10.92
N PHE A 92 12.50 -16.93 9.84
CA PHE A 92 11.41 -17.66 9.17
C PHE A 92 11.85 -18.51 7.95
N GLY A 93 13.15 -18.67 7.73
CA GLY A 93 13.71 -19.47 6.64
C GLY A 93 13.65 -18.81 5.26
N LYS A 94 14.21 -19.48 4.24
CA LYS A 94 14.43 -18.91 2.89
C LYS A 94 13.13 -18.72 2.11
N GLU A 95 12.24 -19.71 2.14
CA GLU A 95 10.97 -19.63 1.39
C GLU A 95 10.07 -18.52 1.90
N PHE A 96 10.01 -18.32 3.22
CA PHE A 96 9.26 -17.20 3.78
C PHE A 96 9.93 -15.86 3.49
N CYS A 97 11.27 -15.79 3.39
CA CYS A 97 11.98 -14.58 2.96
C CYS A 97 11.60 -14.16 1.54
N ARG A 98 11.52 -15.13 0.62
CA ARG A 98 11.04 -14.92 -0.75
C ARG A 98 9.59 -14.43 -0.77
N PHE A 99 8.72 -15.11 -0.02
CA PHE A 99 7.32 -14.71 0.11
C PHE A 99 7.17 -13.29 0.67
N GLN A 100 7.95 -12.93 1.69
CA GLN A 100 7.90 -11.63 2.36
C GLN A 100 8.32 -10.46 1.45
N ASN A 101 9.20 -10.70 0.47
CA ASN A 101 9.59 -9.68 -0.52
C ASN A 101 8.62 -9.64 -1.71
N PHE A 102 8.03 -10.78 -2.08
CA PHE A 102 7.08 -10.90 -3.18
C PHE A 102 5.70 -10.29 -2.86
N PHE A 103 5.16 -10.67 -1.70
CA PHE A 103 3.76 -10.43 -1.40
C PHE A 103 3.38 -8.94 -1.23
N PRO A 104 4.19 -8.08 -0.58
CA PRO A 104 3.83 -6.67 -0.38
C PRO A 104 3.72 -5.89 -1.69
N ILE A 105 4.62 -6.18 -2.64
CA ILE A 105 4.61 -5.55 -3.97
C ILE A 105 3.34 -5.96 -4.71
N THR A 106 3.02 -7.26 -4.66
CA THR A 106 1.78 -7.79 -5.25
C THR A 106 0.56 -7.11 -4.63
N ALA A 107 0.47 -7.11 -3.30
CA ALA A 107 -0.65 -6.55 -2.56
C ALA A 107 -0.83 -5.06 -2.85
N MET A 108 0.26 -4.28 -2.83
CA MET A 108 0.21 -2.85 -3.12
C MET A 108 -0.27 -2.58 -4.56
N PHE A 109 0.23 -3.34 -5.54
CA PHE A 109 -0.24 -3.26 -6.92
C PHE A 109 -1.75 -3.59 -7.01
N VAL A 110 -2.18 -4.70 -6.41
CA VAL A 110 -3.58 -5.11 -6.42
C VAL A 110 -4.47 -4.04 -5.78
N SER A 111 -4.07 -3.47 -4.66
CA SER A 111 -4.83 -2.44 -3.93
C SER A 111 -4.97 -1.16 -4.76
N ILE A 112 -3.88 -0.61 -5.29
CA ILE A 112 -3.90 0.68 -6.00
C ILE A 112 -4.60 0.59 -7.37
N TYR A 113 -4.45 -0.52 -8.09
CA TYR A 113 -5.16 -0.74 -9.35
C TYR A 113 -6.64 -1.06 -9.13
N SER A 114 -7.01 -1.68 -8.00
CA SER A 114 -8.43 -1.79 -7.61
C SER A 114 -9.05 -0.42 -7.33
N MET A 115 -8.34 0.47 -6.63
CA MET A 115 -8.78 1.86 -6.43
C MET A 115 -8.90 2.63 -7.75
N THR A 116 -7.96 2.44 -8.67
CA THR A 116 -7.99 3.05 -10.00
C THR A 116 -9.18 2.53 -10.83
N ALA A 117 -9.47 1.24 -10.77
CA ALA A 117 -10.64 0.65 -11.43
C ALA A 117 -11.96 1.17 -10.84
N ILE A 118 -12.03 1.37 -9.52
CA ILE A 118 -13.16 2.03 -8.86
C ILE A 118 -13.32 3.46 -9.39
N ALA A 119 -12.24 4.23 -9.49
CA ALA A 119 -12.26 5.59 -10.05
C ALA A 119 -12.79 5.61 -11.49
N ALA A 120 -12.33 4.69 -12.33
CA ALA A 120 -12.75 4.55 -13.72
C ALA A 120 -14.23 4.16 -13.85
N ASP A 121 -14.71 3.20 -13.05
CA ASP A 121 -16.12 2.80 -13.00
C ASP A 121 -17.02 3.99 -12.62
N ARG A 122 -16.59 4.80 -11.66
CA ARG A 122 -17.30 6.02 -11.23
C ARG A 122 -17.30 7.11 -12.29
N TYR A 123 -16.17 7.30 -12.95
CA TYR A 123 -16.05 8.22 -14.07
C TYR A 123 -17.04 7.86 -15.18
N MET A 124 -17.09 6.59 -15.58
CA MET A 124 -18.02 6.11 -16.61
C MET A 124 -19.47 6.31 -16.19
N ALA A 125 -19.83 5.97 -14.94
CA ALA A 125 -21.19 6.11 -14.43
C ALA A 125 -21.68 7.57 -14.33
N ILE A 126 -20.77 8.53 -14.09
CA ILE A 126 -21.12 9.95 -13.96
C ILE A 126 -21.11 10.64 -15.33
N ARG A 127 -20.10 10.38 -16.17
CA ARG A 127 -19.92 11.09 -17.43
C ARG A 127 -20.73 10.51 -18.57
N TYR A 128 -20.93 9.19 -18.59
CA TYR A 128 -21.61 8.48 -19.68
C TYR A 128 -22.75 7.59 -19.15
N PRO A 129 -23.82 8.18 -18.59
CA PRO A 129 -24.89 7.43 -17.93
C PRO A 129 -25.65 6.46 -18.85
N PHE A 130 -25.63 6.69 -20.16
CA PHE A 130 -26.29 5.84 -21.17
C PHE A 130 -25.38 4.76 -21.78
N LYS A 131 -24.07 4.75 -21.46
CA LYS A 131 -23.18 3.68 -21.91
C LYS A 131 -23.38 2.43 -21.04
N PRO A 132 -23.27 1.23 -21.62
CA PRO A 132 -23.37 -0.01 -20.86
C PRO A 132 -22.30 -0.05 -19.76
N LYS A 133 -22.72 -0.43 -18.55
CA LYS A 133 -21.82 -0.60 -17.41
C LYS A 133 -20.96 -1.83 -17.61
N LEU A 134 -19.81 -1.86 -16.91
CA LEU A 134 -18.97 -3.05 -16.82
C LEU A 134 -19.80 -4.26 -16.40
N SER A 135 -19.61 -5.38 -17.08
CA SER A 135 -20.24 -6.65 -16.70
C SER A 135 -19.46 -7.32 -15.58
N ALA A 136 -20.11 -8.14 -14.75
CA ALA A 136 -19.44 -8.90 -13.71
C ALA A 136 -18.37 -9.86 -14.26
N ALA A 137 -18.57 -10.39 -15.48
CA ALA A 137 -17.57 -11.22 -16.15
C ALA A 137 -16.33 -10.41 -16.53
N SER A 138 -16.52 -9.25 -17.15
CA SER A 138 -15.43 -8.32 -17.49
C SER A 138 -14.66 -7.88 -16.25
N THR A 139 -15.35 -7.61 -15.13
CA THR A 139 -14.71 -7.27 -13.85
C THR A 139 -13.81 -8.39 -13.34
N LYS A 140 -14.25 -9.65 -13.39
CA LYS A 140 -13.42 -10.79 -12.97
C LYS A 140 -12.18 -10.96 -13.85
N ILE A 141 -12.31 -10.71 -15.16
CA ILE A 141 -11.18 -10.72 -16.09
C ILE A 141 -10.18 -9.61 -15.72
N ILE A 142 -10.66 -8.39 -15.47
CA ILE A 142 -9.82 -7.27 -15.04
C ILE A 142 -9.07 -7.62 -13.74
N LEU A 143 -9.75 -8.21 -12.76
CA LEU A 143 -9.12 -8.68 -11.53
C LEU A 143 -8.02 -9.71 -11.81
N GLY A 144 -8.29 -10.71 -12.67
CA GLY A 144 -7.29 -11.70 -13.07
C GLY A 144 -6.06 -11.07 -13.73
N ILE A 145 -6.25 -10.07 -14.59
CA ILE A 145 -5.16 -9.32 -15.23
C ILE A 145 -4.36 -8.54 -14.18
N ILE A 146 -5.02 -7.86 -13.24
CA ILE A 146 -4.35 -7.12 -12.17
C ILE A 146 -3.44 -8.05 -11.36
N TRP A 147 -3.93 -9.23 -10.97
CA TRP A 147 -3.13 -10.22 -10.23
C TRP A 147 -1.97 -10.76 -11.05
N LEU A 148 -2.19 -11.08 -12.33
CA LEU A 148 -1.12 -11.57 -13.22
C LEU A 148 -0.01 -10.54 -13.38
N LEU A 149 -0.35 -9.27 -13.60
CA LEU A 149 0.61 -8.17 -13.71
C LEU A 149 1.32 -7.92 -12.37
N ALA A 150 0.60 -7.98 -11.26
CA ALA A 150 1.16 -7.84 -9.92
C ALA A 150 2.21 -8.93 -9.62
N PHE A 151 1.90 -10.19 -9.94
CA PHE A 151 2.84 -11.29 -9.80
C PHE A 151 4.04 -11.15 -10.72
N GLY A 152 3.83 -10.76 -11.98
CA GLY A 152 4.92 -10.51 -12.92
C GLY A 152 5.87 -9.43 -12.43
N LEU A 153 5.32 -8.34 -11.86
CA LEU A 153 6.12 -7.26 -11.30
C LEU A 153 6.86 -7.68 -10.02
N ALA A 154 6.24 -8.46 -9.15
CA ALA A 154 6.83 -8.90 -7.88
C ALA A 154 7.82 -10.07 -8.02
N PHE A 155 7.76 -10.82 -9.12
CA PHE A 155 8.57 -12.01 -9.34
C PHE A 155 10.09 -11.79 -9.23
N PRO A 156 10.68 -10.73 -9.83
CA PRO A 156 12.13 -10.47 -9.69
C PRO A 156 12.58 -10.32 -8.23
N GLN A 157 11.81 -9.64 -7.38
CA GLN A 157 12.12 -9.50 -5.95
C GLN A 157 12.09 -10.84 -5.22
N CYS A 158 11.17 -11.72 -5.59
CA CYS A 158 11.11 -13.09 -5.08
C CYS A 158 12.34 -13.91 -5.52
N PHE A 159 12.72 -13.78 -6.79
CA PHE A 159 13.81 -14.55 -7.39
C PHE A 159 15.17 -14.20 -6.80
N TYR A 160 15.44 -12.91 -6.60
CA TYR A 160 16.70 -12.40 -6.03
C TYR A 160 16.71 -12.35 -4.50
N ALA A 161 15.63 -12.74 -3.82
CA ALA A 161 15.60 -12.82 -2.36
C ALA A 161 16.39 -14.02 -1.85
N GLU A 162 17.35 -13.75 -0.96
CA GLU A 162 18.27 -14.73 -0.39
C GLU A 162 18.56 -14.46 1.09
N LEU A 163 19.05 -15.50 1.78
CA LEU A 163 19.51 -15.39 3.16
C LEU A 163 21.03 -15.20 3.17
N LEU A 164 21.48 -14.14 3.84
CA LEU A 164 22.89 -13.95 4.15
C LEU A 164 23.10 -14.04 5.66
N THR A 165 24.11 -14.79 6.06
CA THR A 165 24.52 -14.89 7.47
C THR A 165 25.78 -14.07 7.67
N ASP A 166 25.67 -12.98 8.42
CA ASP A 166 26.77 -12.08 8.75
C ASP A 166 26.95 -12.03 10.27
N ASN A 167 28.15 -12.34 10.75
CA ASN A 167 28.51 -12.38 12.18
C ASN A 167 27.53 -13.17 13.07
N GLY A 168 27.02 -14.31 12.57
CA GLY A 168 26.05 -15.16 13.28
C GLY A 168 24.60 -14.67 13.23
N MET A 169 24.32 -13.55 12.54
CA MET A 169 22.96 -13.04 12.31
C MET A 169 22.51 -13.36 10.89
N THR A 170 21.42 -14.12 10.74
CA THR A 170 20.79 -14.38 9.45
C THR A 170 19.92 -13.19 9.05
N LYS A 171 20.13 -12.63 7.85
CA LYS A 171 19.34 -11.54 7.27
C LYS A 171 18.69 -11.99 5.97
N CYS A 172 17.47 -11.50 5.73
CA CYS A 172 16.78 -11.66 4.46
C CYS A 172 17.06 -10.41 3.62
N ILE A 173 17.76 -10.59 2.50
CA ILE A 173 18.14 -9.50 1.59
C ILE A 173 17.75 -9.83 0.15
N VAL A 174 17.71 -8.81 -0.70
CA VAL A 174 17.49 -8.98 -2.15
C VAL A 174 18.79 -8.66 -2.86
N ALA A 175 19.47 -9.71 -3.32
CA ALA A 175 20.79 -9.62 -3.94
C ALA A 175 20.65 -9.36 -5.45
N TRP A 176 20.58 -8.08 -5.81
CA TRP A 176 20.49 -7.68 -7.22
C TRP A 176 21.85 -7.79 -7.93
N PRO A 177 21.89 -8.31 -9.16
CA PRO A 177 23.07 -8.19 -10.02
C PRO A 177 23.17 -6.75 -10.55
N ASP A 178 24.32 -6.10 -10.34
CA ASP A 178 24.68 -4.78 -10.87
C ASP A 178 23.58 -3.70 -10.70
N ASP A 179 23.41 -2.82 -11.70
CA ASP A 179 22.49 -1.68 -11.71
C ASP A 179 21.01 -2.06 -11.93
N ILE A 180 20.72 -3.35 -12.08
CA ILE A 180 19.36 -3.86 -12.36
C ILE A 180 18.43 -3.57 -11.18
N GLY A 181 18.92 -3.64 -9.94
CA GLY A 181 18.13 -3.38 -8.74
C GLY A 181 17.58 -1.95 -8.68
N GLN A 182 18.40 -0.95 -9.03
CA GLN A 182 17.98 0.44 -9.06
C GLN A 182 16.92 0.69 -10.14
N LYS A 183 17.13 0.16 -11.35
CA LYS A 183 16.16 0.25 -12.46
C LYS A 183 14.83 -0.41 -12.10
N TYR A 184 14.88 -1.57 -11.46
CA TYR A 184 13.69 -2.27 -10.97
C TYR A 184 12.95 -1.42 -9.93
N HIS A 185 13.64 -0.87 -8.94
CA HIS A 185 13.02 -0.06 -7.89
C HIS A 185 12.33 1.20 -8.44
N ILE A 186 12.97 1.89 -9.39
CA ILE A 186 12.36 3.03 -10.10
C ILE A 186 11.11 2.58 -10.86
N THR A 187 11.18 1.44 -11.57
CA THR A 187 10.04 0.88 -12.32
C THR A 187 8.87 0.57 -11.38
N VAL A 188 9.14 -0.02 -10.22
CA VAL A 188 8.12 -0.30 -9.20
C VAL A 188 7.48 0.98 -8.67
N ILE A 189 8.26 2.02 -8.34
CA ILE A 189 7.72 3.32 -7.91
C ILE A 189 6.83 3.93 -8.99
N VAL A 190 7.25 3.89 -10.25
CA VAL A 190 6.45 4.43 -11.35
C VAL A 190 5.12 3.67 -11.49
N LEU A 191 5.17 2.34 -11.51
CA LEU A 191 3.99 1.51 -11.79
C LEU A 191 3.02 1.38 -10.61
N ILE A 192 3.52 1.36 -9.37
CA ILE A 192 2.70 1.13 -8.17
C ILE A 192 2.30 2.45 -7.49
N TYR A 193 3.05 3.52 -7.72
CA TYR A 193 2.81 4.80 -7.05
C TYR A 193 2.45 5.92 -8.04
N LEU A 194 3.37 6.36 -8.91
CA LEU A 194 3.17 7.57 -9.71
C LEU A 194 2.08 7.43 -10.79
N LEU A 195 2.13 6.37 -11.59
CA LEU A 195 1.18 6.14 -12.67
C LEU A 195 -0.27 6.04 -12.17
N PRO A 196 -0.63 5.17 -11.21
CA PRO A 196 -2.01 5.08 -10.78
C PRO A 196 -2.48 6.34 -10.02
N LEU A 197 -1.61 7.00 -9.25
CA LEU A 197 -1.95 8.26 -8.58
C LEU A 197 -2.29 9.37 -9.60
N THR A 198 -1.51 9.50 -10.67
CA THR A 198 -1.80 10.49 -11.72
C THR A 198 -3.12 10.19 -12.43
N VAL A 199 -3.37 8.92 -12.79
CA VAL A 199 -4.65 8.50 -13.41
C VAL A 199 -5.83 8.81 -12.49
N MET A 200 -5.74 8.46 -11.21
CA MET A 200 -6.80 8.74 -10.23
C MET A 200 -6.99 10.25 -10.02
N PHE A 201 -5.90 11.01 -9.90
CA PHE A 201 -5.98 12.47 -9.74
C PHE A 201 -6.71 13.13 -10.91
N VAL A 202 -6.33 12.79 -12.14
CA VAL A 202 -7.00 13.29 -13.35
C VAL A 202 -8.46 12.88 -13.37
N THR A 203 -8.75 11.60 -13.09
CA THR A 203 -10.12 11.05 -13.11
C THR A 203 -11.02 11.76 -12.10
N TYR A 204 -10.59 11.90 -10.84
CA TYR A 204 -11.37 12.56 -9.81
C TYR A 204 -11.49 14.07 -10.03
N SER A 205 -10.48 14.71 -10.61
CA SER A 205 -10.54 16.13 -11.00
C SER A 205 -11.64 16.36 -12.05
N ILE A 206 -11.69 15.51 -13.09
CA ILE A 206 -12.74 15.59 -14.12
C ILE A 206 -14.13 15.33 -13.53
N ILE A 207 -14.26 14.33 -12.65
CA ILE A 207 -15.52 14.06 -11.95
C ILE A 207 -15.95 15.26 -11.11
N GLY A 208 -15.03 15.87 -10.37
CA GLY A 208 -15.28 17.04 -9.53
C GLY A 208 -15.77 18.25 -10.35
N ILE A 209 -15.09 18.55 -11.45
CA ILE A 209 -15.49 19.65 -12.37
C ILE A 209 -16.85 19.35 -13.00
N THR A 210 -17.10 18.11 -13.42
CA THR A 210 -18.39 17.71 -14.03
C THR A 210 -19.53 17.91 -13.04
N LEU A 211 -19.38 17.46 -11.80
CA LEU A 211 -20.39 17.61 -10.75
C LEU A 211 -20.61 19.07 -10.35
N TRP A 212 -19.54 19.89 -10.34
CA TRP A 212 -19.67 21.31 -10.05
C TRP A 212 -20.45 22.04 -11.13
N ARG A 213 -20.15 21.78 -12.41
CA ARG A 213 -20.89 22.34 -13.56
C ARG A 213 -22.36 21.90 -13.59
N SER A 214 -22.67 20.67 -13.21
CA SER A 214 -24.06 20.19 -13.10
C SER A 214 -24.86 20.82 -11.95
N THR A 215 -24.24 21.65 -11.09
CA THR A 215 -24.92 22.37 -10.00
C THR A 215 -25.20 23.84 -10.35
N VAL A 216 -24.78 24.33 -11.52
CA VAL A 216 -25.05 25.72 -11.91
C VAL A 216 -26.57 25.91 -12.03
N PRO A 217 -27.20 26.84 -11.29
CA PRO A 217 -28.64 26.96 -11.19
C PRO A 217 -29.22 27.52 -12.49
N GLY A 218 -30.08 26.75 -13.16
CA GLY A 218 -30.73 27.19 -14.40
C GLY A 218 -31.94 26.38 -14.87
N ASP A 219 -32.28 25.24 -14.24
CA ASP A 219 -33.40 24.41 -14.69
C ASP A 219 -34.33 24.03 -13.51
N HIS A 220 -35.52 24.62 -13.50
CA HIS A 220 -36.45 24.72 -12.37
C HIS A 220 -37.51 23.62 -12.30
N THR A 221 -37.29 22.46 -12.91
CA THR A 221 -38.37 21.46 -13.01
C THR A 221 -38.30 20.32 -12.00
N ASN A 222 -37.19 20.09 -11.27
CA ASN A 222 -37.09 19.05 -10.21
C ASN A 222 -35.98 19.31 -9.15
N GLY A 223 -35.84 20.57 -8.69
CA GLY A 223 -34.67 21.05 -7.93
C GLY A 223 -34.28 20.25 -6.68
N VAL A 224 -35.23 19.78 -5.86
CA VAL A 224 -34.92 19.14 -4.57
C VAL A 224 -34.33 17.73 -4.74
N TYR A 225 -34.94 16.88 -5.58
CA TYR A 225 -34.46 15.52 -5.84
C TYR A 225 -33.12 15.52 -6.59
N HIS A 226 -32.97 16.42 -7.58
CA HIS A 226 -31.74 16.56 -8.35
C HIS A 226 -30.58 17.07 -7.47
N HIS A 227 -30.86 18.04 -6.58
CA HIS A 227 -29.89 18.55 -5.62
C HIS A 227 -29.43 17.49 -4.61
N HIS A 228 -30.36 16.66 -4.10
CA HIS A 228 -30.01 15.57 -3.17
C HIS A 228 -29.13 14.50 -3.84
N GLN A 229 -29.42 14.11 -5.08
CA GLN A 229 -28.58 13.17 -5.84
C GLN A 229 -27.18 13.73 -6.13
N VAL A 230 -27.08 15.01 -6.52
CA VAL A 230 -25.78 15.67 -6.77
C VAL A 230 -24.97 15.80 -5.47
N THR A 231 -25.61 16.13 -4.36
CA THR A 231 -24.94 16.24 -3.05
C THR A 231 -24.40 14.89 -2.58
N ALA A 232 -25.17 13.79 -2.74
CA ALA A 232 -24.69 12.44 -2.44
C ALA A 232 -23.49 12.05 -3.31
N LYS A 233 -23.51 12.34 -4.61
CA LYS A 233 -22.38 12.12 -5.53
C LYS A 233 -21.14 12.94 -5.14
N LYS A 234 -21.30 14.19 -4.71
CA LYS A 234 -20.20 15.02 -4.21
C LYS A 234 -19.59 14.48 -2.92
N LYS A 235 -20.41 14.07 -1.94
CA LYS A 235 -19.94 13.46 -0.68
C LYS A 235 -19.12 12.20 -0.96
N PHE A 236 -19.62 11.36 -1.87
CA PHE A 236 -18.94 10.16 -2.33
C PHE A 236 -17.56 10.47 -2.95
N VAL A 237 -17.51 11.40 -3.92
CA VAL A 237 -16.26 11.76 -4.61
C VAL A 237 -15.27 12.40 -3.64
N ARG A 238 -15.74 13.26 -2.74
CA ARG A 238 -14.89 13.84 -1.68
C ARG A 238 -14.25 12.76 -0.83
N CYS A 239 -14.99 11.73 -0.43
CA CYS A 239 -14.40 10.63 0.32
C CYS A 239 -13.39 9.85 -0.50
N MET A 240 -13.66 9.57 -1.78
CA MET A 240 -12.69 8.88 -2.64
C MET A 240 -11.39 9.68 -2.81
N VAL A 241 -11.48 11.02 -2.93
CA VAL A 241 -10.30 11.89 -2.97
C VAL A 241 -9.52 11.81 -1.65
N VAL A 242 -10.20 11.87 -0.50
CA VAL A 242 -9.56 11.72 0.82
C VAL A 242 -8.79 10.41 0.89
N VAL A 243 -9.40 9.30 0.47
CA VAL A 243 -8.76 7.97 0.47
C VAL A 243 -7.50 7.94 -0.39
N VAL A 244 -7.56 8.50 -1.61
CA VAL A 244 -6.39 8.56 -2.51
C VAL A 244 -5.28 9.42 -1.92
N VAL A 245 -5.62 10.58 -1.35
CA VAL A 245 -4.65 11.46 -0.70
C VAL A 245 -4.02 10.79 0.51
N THR A 246 -4.82 10.11 1.33
CA THR A 246 -4.33 9.33 2.47
C THR A 246 -3.39 8.22 2.00
N PHE A 247 -3.74 7.45 0.96
CA PHE A 247 -2.85 6.44 0.39
C PHE A 247 -1.53 7.05 -0.10
N ALA A 248 -1.57 8.15 -0.85
CA ALA A 248 -0.38 8.84 -1.34
C ALA A 248 0.53 9.29 -0.19
N ILE A 249 -0.04 9.96 0.82
CA ILE A 249 0.72 10.46 1.98
C ILE A 249 1.30 9.31 2.81
N CYS A 250 0.56 8.22 2.99
CA CYS A 250 1.02 7.07 3.77
C CYS A 250 2.22 6.37 3.12
N TRP A 251 2.20 6.21 1.79
CA TRP A 251 3.21 5.44 1.07
C TRP A 251 4.40 6.28 0.57
N LEU A 252 4.27 7.61 0.48
CA LEU A 252 5.34 8.48 0.02
C LEU A 252 6.64 8.32 0.83
N PRO A 253 6.63 8.37 2.18
CA PRO A 253 7.86 8.29 2.97
C PRO A 253 8.54 6.92 2.82
N TYR A 254 7.75 5.85 2.66
CA TYR A 254 8.26 4.52 2.42
C TYR A 254 8.99 4.43 1.07
N HIS A 255 8.38 4.92 -0.02
CA HIS A 255 9.06 4.94 -1.32
C HIS A 255 10.31 5.82 -1.31
N LEU A 256 10.26 6.98 -0.67
CA LEU A 256 11.42 7.87 -0.53
C LEU A 256 12.55 7.20 0.27
N TYR A 257 12.24 6.47 1.33
CA TYR A 257 13.22 5.73 2.11
C TYR A 257 14.01 4.72 1.25
N PHE A 258 13.32 3.88 0.48
CA PHE A 258 13.99 2.92 -0.40
C PHE A 258 14.66 3.58 -1.60
N LEU A 259 14.10 4.66 -2.15
CA LEU A 259 14.71 5.39 -3.24
C LEU A 259 16.05 6.01 -2.81
N LEU A 260 16.08 6.67 -1.65
CA LEU A 260 17.29 7.27 -1.10
C LEU A 260 18.35 6.21 -0.80
N GLY A 261 17.95 5.08 -0.22
CA GLY A 261 18.87 3.97 0.03
C GLY A 261 19.43 3.33 -1.25
N SER A 262 18.69 3.33 -2.36
CA SER A 262 19.17 2.87 -3.65
C SER A 262 20.20 3.81 -4.30
N PHE A 263 20.22 5.10 -3.93
CA PHE A 263 21.23 6.06 -4.43
C PHE A 263 22.43 6.21 -3.49
N LYS A 264 22.21 6.01 -2.18
CA LYS A 264 23.23 6.15 -1.14
C LYS A 264 23.09 5.06 -0.09
N GLU A 265 23.81 3.96 -0.29
CA GLU A 265 23.77 2.81 0.63
C GLU A 265 24.26 3.17 2.04
N ASP A 266 25.14 4.17 2.18
CA ASP A 266 25.66 4.67 3.46
C ASP A 266 24.56 5.14 4.43
N ILE A 267 23.38 5.49 3.91
CA ILE A 267 22.22 5.89 4.72
C ILE A 267 21.78 4.74 5.65
N TYR A 268 21.92 3.49 5.22
CA TYR A 268 21.57 2.31 6.02
C TYR A 268 22.52 2.05 7.18
N GLN A 269 23.68 2.72 7.25
CA GLN A 269 24.62 2.58 8.36
C GLN A 269 24.40 3.62 9.47
N GLN A 270 23.43 4.52 9.30
CA GLN A 270 23.15 5.56 10.29
C GLN A 270 22.45 4.99 11.54
N LYS A 271 22.88 5.45 12.72
CA LYS A 271 22.42 4.94 14.03
C LYS A 271 20.91 4.94 14.23
N TYR A 272 20.18 5.89 13.62
CA TYR A 272 18.74 6.07 13.79
C TYR A 272 17.90 5.52 12.63
N ILE A 273 18.52 4.92 11.60
CA ILE A 273 17.80 4.53 10.39
C ILE A 273 16.72 3.49 10.64
N GLN A 274 16.92 2.61 11.63
CA GLN A 274 15.95 1.58 12.02
C GLN A 274 14.68 2.17 12.65
N GLN A 275 14.80 3.25 13.45
CA GLN A 275 13.63 3.98 13.97
C GLN A 275 12.89 4.70 12.85
N VAL A 276 13.62 5.28 11.90
CA VAL A 276 13.03 5.90 10.72
C VAL A 276 12.28 4.86 9.89
N TYR A 277 12.88 3.68 9.65
CA TYR A 277 12.24 2.57 8.96
C TYR A 277 10.95 2.13 9.67
N LEU A 278 10.99 1.91 10.98
CA LEU A 278 9.80 1.55 11.76
C LEU A 278 8.71 2.63 11.67
N ALA A 279 9.05 3.92 11.64
CA ALA A 279 8.07 4.99 11.50
C ALA A 279 7.46 5.05 10.09
N VAL A 280 8.28 5.01 9.04
CA VAL A 280 7.78 5.06 7.65
C VAL A 280 7.02 3.80 7.27
N PHE A 281 7.43 2.63 7.77
CA PHE A 281 6.74 1.37 7.58
C PHE A 281 5.40 1.35 8.30
N LEU A 282 5.34 1.88 9.53
CA LEU A 282 4.08 2.01 10.28
C LEU A 282 3.08 2.88 9.52
N LEU A 283 3.54 4.02 9.00
CA LEU A 283 2.71 4.95 8.25
C LEU A 283 2.21 4.36 6.92
N ALA A 284 3.05 3.59 6.22
CA ALA A 284 2.61 2.86 5.03
C ALA A 284 1.55 1.81 5.39
N MET A 285 1.77 1.05 6.47
CA MET A 285 0.86 0.00 6.90
C MET A 285 -0.45 0.49 7.50
N SER A 286 -0.48 1.70 8.07
CA SER A 286 -1.75 2.27 8.55
C SER A 286 -2.76 2.49 7.43
N SER A 287 -2.31 2.60 6.17
CA SER A 287 -3.20 2.74 5.01
C SER A 287 -4.21 1.60 4.88
N THR A 288 -3.87 0.40 5.31
CA THR A 288 -4.73 -0.80 5.22
C THR A 288 -5.93 -0.73 6.17
N MET A 289 -5.83 0.05 7.25
CA MET A 289 -6.92 0.28 8.20
C MET A 289 -7.97 1.26 7.66
N TYR A 290 -7.63 2.05 6.63
CA TYR A 290 -8.52 3.06 6.08
C TYR A 290 -9.43 2.49 4.98
N SER A 291 -9.13 1.30 4.47
CA SER A 291 -9.95 0.63 3.43
C SER A 291 -11.42 0.41 3.82
N PRO A 292 -11.77 0.06 5.08
CA PRO A 292 -13.15 0.06 5.54
C PRO A 292 -13.85 1.43 5.54
N ILE A 293 -13.10 2.53 5.69
CA ILE A 293 -13.66 3.90 5.62
C ILE A 293 -14.15 4.18 4.20
N ILE A 294 -13.44 3.68 3.17
CA ILE A 294 -13.88 3.69 1.78
C ILE A 294 -15.28 3.09 1.70
N TYR A 295 -15.49 1.90 2.26
CA TYR A 295 -16.79 1.22 2.24
C TYR A 295 -17.89 2.04 2.92
N CYS A 296 -17.65 2.57 4.13
CA CYS A 296 -18.62 3.42 4.85
C CYS A 296 -19.04 4.65 4.02
N CYS A 297 -18.13 5.21 3.24
CA CYS A 297 -18.43 6.32 2.33
C CYS A 297 -19.17 5.89 1.06
N LEU A 298 -18.79 4.74 0.49
CA LEU A 298 -19.34 4.22 -0.76
C LEU A 298 -20.79 3.75 -0.60
N ASN A 299 -21.13 3.22 0.57
CA ASN A 299 -22.35 2.44 0.78
C ASN A 299 -23.25 3.04 1.87
N HIS A 300 -23.43 4.36 1.86
CA HIS A 300 -24.37 5.08 2.74
C HIS A 300 -25.85 4.77 2.38
N ARG A 301 -26.22 3.49 2.50
CA ARG A 301 -27.53 2.90 2.29
C ARG A 301 -27.84 1.92 3.41
#